data_AF-A0A3B9VK89-F1
#
_entry.id   AF-A0A3B9VK89-F1
#
_cell.length_a   1.000
_cell.length_b   1.000
_cell.length_c   1.000
_cell.angle_alpha   90.00
_cell.angle_beta   90.00
_cell.angle_gamma   90.00
#
_symmetry.space_group_name_H-M   'P 1'
#
loop_
_entity.id
_entity.type
_entity.pdbx_description
1 polymer ?
#
loop_
_entity_poly.entity_id
_entity_poly.type
_entity_poly.pdbx_seq_one_letter_code
_entity_poly.pdbx_strand_id
1 'polypeptide(L)'
;NGAKVVIIKDVYTIDGDQVYCSIYKKMFARFNECNSSLTAMQNKYKDTDDVFNYLENKYKDSVIFIDPKKVLSNESKYYTSIDNVVIYRDAGHISYDGSKYVGKTYLEQYGNPFKQFDK
;
A
#
# COMPACT_ATOMS: atom_id res chain seq x y z
N ASN A 1 -4.14 -31.21 -3.02
CA ASN A 1 -3.38 -30.31 -2.14
C ASN A 1 -1.99 -30.09 -2.71
N GLY A 2 -1.77 -28.97 -3.40
CA GLY A 2 -0.46 -28.54 -3.90
C GLY A 2 -0.11 -27.15 -3.34
N ALA A 3 1.05 -26.63 -3.71
CA ALA A 3 1.45 -25.27 -3.31
C ALA A 3 0.44 -24.23 -3.82
N LYS A 4 0.05 -23.29 -2.96
CA LYS A 4 -0.76 -22.12 -3.32
C LYS A 4 0.17 -20.94 -3.57
N VAL A 5 0.06 -20.32 -4.73
CA VAL A 5 0.88 -19.15 -5.09
C VAL A 5 0.22 -17.89 -4.53
N VAL A 6 1.02 -17.09 -3.82
CA VAL A 6 0.60 -15.82 -3.23
C VAL A 6 1.53 -14.73 -3.75
N ILE A 7 0.95 -13.69 -4.31
CA ILE A 7 1.66 -12.49 -4.75
C ILE A 7 1.18 -11.33 -3.88
N ILE A 8 2.12 -10.76 -3.12
CA ILE A 8 1.91 -9.52 -2.39
C ILE A 8 2.52 -8.42 -3.25
N LYS A 9 1.69 -7.50 -3.74
CA LYS A 9 2.16 -6.37 -4.55
C LYS A 9 2.95 -5.41 -3.66
N ASP A 10 3.85 -4.65 -4.29
CA ASP A 10 4.57 -3.59 -3.60
C ASP A 10 3.69 -2.36 -3.36
N VAL A 11 4.17 -1.48 -2.49
CA VAL A 11 3.66 -0.11 -2.31
C VAL A 11 4.30 0.83 -3.33
N TYR A 12 3.75 2.04 -3.49
CA TYR A 12 4.44 3.03 -4.31
C TYR A 12 5.61 3.65 -3.54
N THR A 13 6.70 3.99 -4.24
CA THR A 13 7.79 4.79 -3.64
C THR A 13 7.37 6.26 -3.55
N ILE A 14 7.68 6.89 -2.42
CA ILE A 14 7.38 8.29 -2.11
C ILE A 14 8.65 9.14 -2.20
N ASP A 15 8.50 10.46 -2.32
CA ASP A 15 9.67 11.34 -2.36
C ASP A 15 10.38 11.37 -1.00
N GLY A 16 11.71 11.47 -0.98
CA GLY A 16 12.51 11.38 0.25
C GLY A 16 12.09 12.39 1.33
N ASP A 17 11.73 13.61 0.94
CA ASP A 17 11.24 14.63 1.87
C ASP A 17 9.86 14.30 2.45
N GLN A 18 9.04 13.53 1.74
CA GLN A 18 7.72 13.11 2.21
C GLN A 18 7.79 12.10 3.35
N VAL A 19 8.88 11.32 3.43
CA VAL A 19 9.12 10.36 4.53
C VAL A 19 9.08 11.07 5.89
N TYR A 20 9.68 12.26 5.98
CA TYR A 20 9.77 13.02 7.23
C TYR A 20 8.66 14.05 7.41
N CYS A 21 7.77 14.21 6.42
CA CYS A 21 6.75 15.26 6.43
C CYS A 21 5.86 15.20 7.67
N SER A 22 5.36 14.01 8.03
CA SER A 22 4.47 13.82 9.18
C SER A 22 5.15 14.15 10.52
N ILE A 23 6.45 13.86 10.62
CA ILE A 23 7.27 14.18 11.79
C ILE A 23 7.46 15.69 11.89
N TYR A 24 7.87 16.34 10.80
CA TYR A 24 8.11 17.79 10.77
C TYR A 24 6.83 18.61 10.93
N LYS A 25 5.70 18.11 10.44
CA LYS A 25 4.38 18.72 10.69
C LYS A 25 4.04 18.74 12.17
N LYS A 26 4.32 17.66 12.90
CA LYS A 26 4.07 17.60 14.35
C LYS A 26 5.07 18.38 15.17
N MET A 27 6.36 18.25 14.86
CA MET A 27 7.43 18.85 15.67
C MET A 27 7.61 20.35 15.42
N PHE A 28 7.42 20.79 14.18
CA PHE A 28 7.79 22.14 13.75
C PHE A 28 6.64 22.91 13.10
N ALA A 29 5.42 22.36 13.11
CA ALA A 29 4.27 22.92 12.40
C ALA A 29 4.57 23.23 10.91
N ARG A 30 5.48 22.46 10.30
CA ARG A 30 5.91 22.62 8.92
C ARG A 30 5.09 21.69 8.02
N PHE A 31 4.69 22.19 6.85
CA PHE A 31 3.84 21.48 5.87
C PHE A 31 2.37 21.33 6.27
N ASN A 32 1.49 21.56 5.30
CA ASN A 32 0.04 21.47 5.50
C ASN A 32 -0.50 20.09 5.09
N GLU A 33 0.06 19.50 4.04
CA GLU A 33 -0.32 18.20 3.47
C GLU A 33 0.92 17.33 3.31
N CYS A 34 0.82 16.08 3.73
CA CYS A 34 1.92 15.09 3.64
C CYS A 34 1.59 13.94 2.71
N ASN A 35 0.33 13.81 2.29
CA ASN A 35 -0.11 12.76 1.38
C ASN A 35 0.19 13.13 -0.07
N SER A 36 0.43 12.11 -0.88
CA SER A 36 0.63 12.26 -2.32
C SER A 36 -0.72 12.20 -3.05
N SER A 37 -0.78 12.78 -4.26
CA SER A 37 -1.93 12.60 -5.15
C SER A 37 -1.99 11.16 -5.65
N LEU A 38 -3.10 10.45 -5.45
CA LEU A 38 -3.26 9.08 -5.93
C LEU A 38 -3.09 9.02 -7.46
N THR A 39 -3.71 9.94 -8.20
CA THR A 39 -3.60 9.99 -9.67
C THR A 39 -2.16 10.17 -10.13
N ALA A 40 -1.39 11.03 -9.46
CA ALA A 40 0.02 11.21 -9.79
C ALA A 40 0.83 9.92 -9.56
N MET A 41 0.55 9.21 -8.46
CA MET A 41 1.18 7.92 -8.18
C MET A 41 0.81 6.86 -9.22
N GLN A 42 -0.48 6.69 -9.51
CA GLN A 42 -0.96 5.74 -10.51
C GLN A 42 -0.38 6.01 -11.90
N ASN A 43 -0.25 7.28 -12.29
CA ASN A 43 0.40 7.64 -13.56
C ASN A 43 1.90 7.29 -13.56
N LYS A 44 2.61 7.53 -12.44
CA LYS A 44 4.04 7.22 -12.30
C LYS A 44 4.31 5.71 -12.36
N TYR A 45 3.42 4.88 -11.82
CA TYR A 45 3.59 3.42 -11.74
C TYR A 45 2.71 2.64 -12.71
N LYS A 46 2.10 3.32 -13.69
CA LYS A 46 1.12 2.75 -14.60
C LYS A 46 1.59 1.44 -15.24
N ASP A 47 2.80 1.41 -15.77
CA ASP A 47 3.32 0.21 -16.46
C ASP A 47 3.44 -1.00 -15.51
N THR A 48 3.85 -0.76 -14.27
CA THR A 48 3.93 -1.81 -13.25
C THR A 48 2.54 -2.29 -12.83
N ASP A 49 1.64 -1.34 -12.57
CA ASP A 49 0.26 -1.67 -12.20
C ASP A 49 -0.46 -2.42 -13.33
N ASP A 50 -0.25 -2.05 -14.59
CA ASP A 50 -0.81 -2.73 -15.76
C ASP A 50 -0.32 -4.18 -15.87
N VAL A 51 0.96 -4.45 -15.60
CA VAL A 51 1.49 -5.83 -15.52
C VAL A 51 0.78 -6.63 -14.44
N PHE A 52 0.65 -6.09 -13.23
CA PHE A 52 -0.04 -6.80 -12.15
C PHE A 52 -1.53 -6.96 -12.42
N ASN A 53 -2.19 -5.98 -13.04
CA ASN A 53 -3.60 -6.08 -13.44
C ASN A 53 -3.80 -7.18 -14.49
N TYR A 54 -2.89 -7.29 -15.46
CA TYR A 54 -2.89 -8.39 -16.43
C TYR A 54 -2.73 -9.75 -15.74
N LEU A 55 -1.75 -9.87 -14.83
CA LEU A 55 -1.50 -11.12 -14.10
C LEU A 55 -2.68 -11.51 -13.21
N GLU A 56 -3.27 -10.55 -12.50
CA GLU A 56 -4.44 -10.76 -11.66
C GLU A 56 -5.63 -11.22 -12.48
N ASN A 57 -5.93 -10.56 -13.60
CA ASN A 57 -7.01 -10.98 -14.49
C ASN A 57 -6.78 -12.38 -15.09
N LYS A 58 -5.54 -12.72 -15.43
CA LYS A 58 -5.18 -14.00 -16.05
C LYS A 58 -5.18 -15.17 -15.04
N TYR A 59 -4.80 -14.92 -13.79
CA TYR A 59 -4.55 -15.98 -12.80
C TYR A 59 -5.40 -15.86 -11.53
N LYS A 60 -6.46 -15.05 -11.52
CA LYS A 60 -7.36 -14.84 -10.37
C LYS A 60 -7.89 -16.12 -9.72
N ASP A 61 -8.02 -17.21 -10.47
CA ASP A 61 -8.58 -18.47 -9.98
C ASP A 61 -7.51 -19.39 -9.33
N SER A 62 -6.21 -19.10 -9.52
CA SER A 62 -5.10 -19.95 -9.07
C SER A 62 -4.04 -19.22 -8.24
N VAL A 63 -4.04 -17.90 -8.25
CA VAL A 63 -3.08 -17.06 -7.53
C VAL A 63 -3.82 -16.07 -6.64
N ILE A 64 -3.33 -15.93 -5.41
CA ILE A 64 -3.83 -14.95 -4.45
C ILE A 64 -3.08 -13.65 -4.65
N PHE A 65 -3.78 -12.59 -5.03
CA PHE A 65 -3.21 -11.25 -5.12
C PHE A 65 -3.59 -10.42 -3.90
N ILE A 66 -2.59 -9.91 -3.19
CA ILE A 66 -2.77 -9.01 -2.06
C ILE A 66 -2.15 -7.67 -2.45
N ASP A 67 -2.96 -6.61 -2.44
CA ASP A 67 -2.50 -5.27 -2.77
C ASP A 67 -2.54 -4.34 -1.55
N PRO A 68 -1.39 -4.11 -0.87
CA PRO A 68 -1.33 -3.24 0.29
C PRO A 68 -1.67 -1.78 -0.05
N LYS A 69 -1.55 -1.37 -1.32
CA LYS A 69 -1.88 -0.01 -1.76
C LYS A 69 -3.34 0.35 -1.51
N LYS A 70 -4.24 -0.64 -1.49
CA LYS A 70 -5.67 -0.45 -1.18
C LYS A 70 -5.91 0.19 0.19
N VAL A 71 -5.06 -0.12 1.17
CA VAL A 71 -5.11 0.49 2.52
C VAL A 71 -4.46 1.88 2.52
N LEU A 72 -3.44 2.06 1.68
CA LEU A 72 -2.66 3.29 1.60
C LEU A 72 -3.28 4.34 0.67
N SER A 73 -4.51 4.17 0.20
CA SER A 73 -5.16 5.16 -0.66
C SER A 73 -6.63 5.37 -0.36
N ASN A 74 -7.15 6.53 -0.76
CA ASN A 74 -8.58 6.78 -0.93
C ASN A 74 -8.83 7.32 -2.35
N GLU A 75 -10.03 7.85 -2.62
CA GLU A 75 -10.40 8.36 -3.96
C GLU A 75 -9.42 9.38 -4.57
N SER A 76 -8.66 10.13 -3.76
CA SER A 76 -7.76 11.20 -4.26
C SER A 76 -6.35 11.18 -3.69
N LYS A 77 -6.11 10.50 -2.57
CA LYS A 77 -4.87 10.57 -1.81
C LYS A 77 -4.20 9.22 -1.70
N TYR A 78 -2.87 9.26 -1.67
CA TYR A 78 -2.00 8.16 -1.29
C TYR A 78 -1.25 8.54 0.00
N TYR A 79 -1.45 7.75 1.04
CA TYR A 79 -1.07 8.10 2.40
C TYR A 79 0.40 7.80 2.69
N THR A 80 1.10 8.80 3.23
CA THR A 80 2.48 8.66 3.76
C THR A 80 2.49 8.51 5.28
N SER A 81 1.39 8.87 5.92
CA SER A 81 1.09 8.65 7.34
C SER A 81 -0.42 8.51 7.54
N ILE A 82 -0.85 7.61 8.42
CA ILE A 82 -2.28 7.37 8.75
C ILE A 82 -2.41 7.30 10.26
N ASP A 83 -3.39 7.99 10.86
CA ASP A 83 -3.67 7.94 12.31
C ASP A 83 -2.43 8.05 13.19
N ASN A 84 -1.56 9.02 12.88
CA ASN A 84 -0.29 9.26 13.57
C ASN A 84 0.80 8.19 13.41
N VAL A 85 0.55 7.13 12.64
CA VAL A 85 1.52 6.11 12.25
C VAL A 85 2.30 6.59 11.02
N VAL A 86 3.62 6.58 11.11
CA VAL A 86 4.50 6.83 9.97
C VAL A 86 4.58 5.57 9.12
N ILE A 87 4.02 5.62 7.91
CA ILE A 87 3.94 4.43 7.05
C ILE A 87 5.29 4.09 6.46
N TYR A 88 6.09 5.08 6.06
CA TYR A 88 7.36 4.89 5.37
C TYR A 88 8.56 5.03 6.31
N ARG A 89 9.51 4.10 6.21
CA ARG A 89 10.83 4.22 6.86
C ARG A 89 11.78 5.06 6.00
N ASP A 90 11.69 4.86 4.69
CA ASP A 90 12.48 5.53 3.67
C ASP A 90 11.64 5.66 2.39
N ALA A 91 12.23 6.20 1.31
CA ALA A 91 11.49 6.49 0.08
C ALA A 91 10.80 5.25 -0.54
N GLY A 92 11.36 4.05 -0.36
CA GLY A 92 10.86 2.83 -0.98
C GLY A 92 10.19 1.84 -0.03
N HIS A 93 10.49 1.90 1.27
CA HIS A 93 10.08 0.86 2.21
C HIS A 93 9.13 1.39 3.29
N ILE A 94 8.08 0.61 3.56
CA ILE A 94 7.24 0.82 4.73
C ILE A 94 7.97 0.47 6.03
N SER A 95 7.64 1.16 7.11
CA SER A 95 8.14 0.91 8.45
C SER A 95 7.55 -0.38 9.02
N TYR A 96 8.14 -0.89 10.10
CA TYR A 96 7.62 -2.06 10.79
C TYR A 96 6.19 -1.83 11.32
N ASP A 97 5.95 -0.67 11.93
CA ASP A 97 4.63 -0.31 12.43
C ASP A 97 3.66 -0.02 11.28
N GLY A 98 4.13 0.59 10.18
CA GLY A 98 3.37 0.75 8.95
C GLY A 98 2.92 -0.59 8.36
N SER A 99 3.82 -1.59 8.35
CA SER A 99 3.52 -2.95 7.87
C SER A 99 2.45 -3.63 8.72
N LYS A 100 2.55 -3.54 10.05
CA LYS A 100 1.54 -4.06 10.97
C LYS A 100 0.19 -3.38 10.78
N TYR A 101 0.20 -2.06 10.67
CA TYR A 101 -1.01 -1.27 10.44
C TYR A 101 -1.69 -1.69 9.14
N VAL A 102 -0.95 -1.69 8.03
CA VAL A 102 -1.47 -2.09 6.71
C VAL A 102 -2.05 -3.50 6.74
N GLY A 103 -1.34 -4.47 7.32
CA GLY A 103 -1.83 -5.86 7.41
C GLY A 103 -3.11 -5.98 8.23
N LYS A 104 -3.18 -5.34 9.40
CA LYS A 104 -4.37 -5.36 10.26
C LYS A 104 -5.57 -4.70 9.55
N THR A 105 -5.38 -3.49 9.04
CA THR A 105 -6.44 -2.74 8.35
C THR A 105 -6.90 -3.44 7.08
N TYR A 106 -5.99 -4.09 6.33
CA TYR A 106 -6.37 -4.89 5.16
C TYR A 106 -7.31 -6.03 5.56
N LEU A 107 -6.97 -6.77 6.62
CA LEU A 107 -7.81 -7.88 7.11
C LEU A 107 -9.17 -7.39 7.61
N GLU A 108 -9.23 -6.22 8.23
CA GLU A 108 -10.48 -5.61 8.70
C GLU A 108 -11.37 -5.16 7.53
N GLN A 109 -10.80 -4.58 6.47
CA GLN A 109 -11.54 -4.04 5.34
C GLN A 109 -11.91 -5.09 4.27
N TYR A 110 -11.02 -6.04 4.01
CA TYR A 110 -11.14 -6.98 2.90
C TYR A 110 -11.25 -8.45 3.34
N GLY A 111 -11.12 -8.72 4.64
CA GLY A 111 -11.11 -10.08 5.18
C GLY A 111 -9.79 -10.81 4.94
N ASN A 112 -9.73 -12.07 5.40
CA ASN A 112 -8.57 -12.93 5.21
C ASN A 112 -8.57 -13.51 3.78
N PRO A 113 -7.59 -13.16 2.91
CA PRO A 113 -7.55 -13.59 1.52
C PRO A 113 -7.28 -15.09 1.33
N PHE A 114 -6.89 -15.80 2.39
CA PHE A 114 -6.64 -17.24 2.35
C PHE A 114 -7.90 -18.09 2.54
N LYS A 115 -8.99 -17.51 3.09
CA LYS A 115 -10.24 -18.25 3.38
C LYS A 115 -10.97 -18.77 2.14
N GLN A 116 -10.74 -18.17 0.98
CA GLN A 116 -11.37 -18.59 -0.27
C GLN A 116 -10.94 -20.01 -0.72
N PHE A 117 -9.94 -20.59 -0.06
CA PHE A 117 -9.44 -21.94 -0.35
C PHE A 117 -9.57 -22.90 0.85
N ASP A 118 -10.42 -22.59 1.82
CA ASP A 118 -10.77 -23.47 2.96
C ASP A 118 -11.96 -24.41 2.62
N LYS A 119 -12.28 -24.56 1.33
CA LYS A 119 -13.32 -25.47 0.83
C LYS A 119 -12.71 -26.73 0.20
#